data_AF-A0A845S622-F1
#
_entry.id   AF-A0A845S622-F1
#
_cell.length_a   1.000
_cell.length_b   1.000
_cell.length_c   1.000
_cell.angle_alpha   90.00
_cell.angle_beta   90.00
_cell.angle_gamma   90.00
#
_symmetry.space_group_name_H-M   'P 1'
#
loop_
_entity.id
_entity.type
_entity.pdbx_description
1 polymer ?
#
loop_
_entity_poly.entity_id
_entity_poly.type
_entity_poly.pdbx_seq_one_letter_code
_entity_poly.pdbx_strand_id
1 'polypeptide(L)'
;WLSISKQIGRNPLGDWGPADSPNVRVKGIRDYAYLAVKRHGSPMHFREVAAAINELFGHGAHIATTHNELIKDPRFVLVGRGLYALTEWGYTSGVVKDVLREIISQDGPLSREEIIDKVRKERYVKDNTILVNLQDTNLFKRLANGTYTLAE
;
A
#
# COMPACT_ATOMS: atom_id res chain seq x y z
N TRP A 1 11.69 -23.01 26.81
CA TRP A 1 11.21 -24.29 26.25
C TRP A 1 10.30 -24.08 25.02
N LEU A 2 10.57 -23.08 24.16
CA LEU A 2 9.73 -22.73 22.99
C LEU A 2 10.32 -23.18 21.64
N SER A 3 11.46 -23.87 21.66
CA SER A 3 12.22 -24.26 20.47
C SER A 3 11.76 -25.58 19.81
N ILE A 4 10.60 -26.12 20.19
CA ILE A 4 10.17 -27.50 19.82
C ILE A 4 9.10 -27.55 18.72
N SER A 5 8.45 -26.43 18.35
CA SER A 5 7.48 -26.46 17.26
C SER A 5 8.15 -26.13 15.92
N LYS A 6 8.33 -27.14 15.05
CA LYS A 6 8.73 -26.96 13.64
C LYS A 6 7.76 -26.09 12.84
N GLN A 7 6.57 -25.83 13.39
CA GLN A 7 5.49 -25.09 12.74
C GLN A 7 5.50 -23.60 13.06
N ILE A 8 6.30 -23.12 14.02
CA ILE A 8 6.35 -21.69 14.38
C ILE A 8 7.79 -21.20 14.19
N GLY A 9 7.94 -20.18 13.34
CA GLY A 9 9.24 -19.55 13.05
C GLY A 9 9.25 -18.08 13.46
N ARG A 10 10.45 -17.52 13.53
CA ARG A 10 10.69 -16.10 13.79
C ARG A 10 11.14 -15.42 12.50
N ASN A 11 10.51 -14.31 12.15
CA ASN A 11 10.93 -13.50 11.00
C ASN A 11 12.17 -12.64 11.36
N PRO A 12 12.87 -12.05 10.37
CA PRO A 12 14.02 -11.19 10.64
C PRO A 12 13.69 -9.89 11.38
N LEU A 13 12.41 -9.49 11.46
CA LEU A 13 11.93 -8.38 12.29
C LEU A 13 11.68 -8.78 13.76
N GLY A 14 11.77 -10.08 14.07
CA GLY A 14 11.57 -10.62 15.39
C GLY A 14 10.16 -11.11 15.70
N ASP A 15 9.20 -11.00 14.77
CA ASP A 15 7.83 -11.47 14.92
C ASP A 15 7.73 -13.00 14.77
N TRP A 16 6.75 -13.59 15.47
CA TRP A 16 6.50 -15.03 15.46
C TRP A 16 5.25 -15.35 14.65
N GLY A 17 5.30 -16.43 13.88
CA GLY A 17 4.14 -16.93 13.13
C GLY A 17 4.38 -18.31 12.55
N PRO A 18 3.45 -18.85 11.74
CA PRO A 18 3.62 -20.14 11.12
C PRO A 18 4.90 -20.17 10.26
N ALA A 19 5.76 -21.17 10.45
CA ALA A 19 7.06 -21.28 9.80
C ALA A 19 6.99 -21.30 8.26
N ASP A 20 5.85 -21.75 7.71
CA ASP A 20 5.59 -21.76 6.26
C ASP A 20 4.98 -20.45 5.74
N SER A 21 4.59 -19.53 6.63
CA SER A 21 4.01 -18.26 6.24
C SER A 21 5.06 -17.38 5.54
N PRO A 22 4.70 -16.68 4.45
CA PRO A 22 5.57 -15.69 3.81
C PRO A 22 6.01 -14.56 4.76
N ASN A 23 5.26 -14.34 5.85
CA ASN A 23 5.59 -13.36 6.89
C ASN A 23 6.76 -13.80 7.78
N VAL A 24 7.11 -15.08 7.74
CA VAL A 24 8.09 -15.74 8.60
C VAL A 24 9.26 -16.29 7.77
N ARG A 25 8.97 -16.95 6.65
CA ARG A 25 9.98 -17.49 5.73
C ARG A 25 10.24 -16.52 4.59
N VAL A 26 11.11 -15.55 4.83
CA VAL A 26 11.67 -14.67 3.78
C VAL A 26 12.58 -15.47 2.86
N LYS A 27 12.22 -15.60 1.57
CA LYS A 27 13.03 -16.32 0.58
C LYS A 27 13.78 -15.41 -0.39
N GLY A 28 13.35 -14.15 -0.52
CA GLY A 28 13.99 -13.20 -1.42
C GLY A 28 13.50 -11.76 -1.25
N ILE A 29 13.91 -10.88 -2.16
CA ILE A 29 13.66 -9.43 -2.07
C ILE A 29 12.17 -9.06 -1.97
N ARG A 30 11.29 -9.88 -2.57
CA ARG A 30 9.83 -9.69 -2.54
C ARG A 30 9.26 -9.79 -1.14
N ASP A 31 9.74 -10.74 -0.36
CA ASP A 31 9.24 -10.96 1.01
C ASP A 31 9.78 -9.88 1.95
N TYR A 32 11.03 -9.45 1.76
CA TYR A 32 11.58 -8.29 2.47
C TYR A 32 10.83 -7.00 2.12
N ALA A 33 10.53 -6.79 0.85
CA ALA A 33 9.72 -5.66 0.40
C ALA A 33 8.32 -5.70 1.02
N TYR A 34 7.71 -6.89 1.10
CA TYR A 34 6.39 -7.05 1.68
C TYR A 34 6.39 -6.68 3.16
N LEU A 35 7.37 -7.17 3.93
CA LEU A 35 7.51 -6.84 5.34
C LEU A 35 7.83 -5.34 5.55
N ALA A 36 8.69 -4.76 4.72
CA ALA A 36 9.05 -3.34 4.80
C ALA A 36 7.83 -2.43 4.55
N VAL A 37 7.08 -2.68 3.47
CA VAL A 37 5.86 -1.92 3.15
C VAL A 37 4.78 -2.17 4.21
N LYS A 38 4.61 -3.41 4.67
CA LYS A 38 3.63 -3.75 5.72
C LYS A 38 3.91 -3.02 7.02
N ARG A 39 5.18 -2.96 7.43
CA ARG A 39 5.64 -2.25 8.64
C ARG A 39 5.44 -0.74 8.52
N HIS A 40 5.69 -0.18 7.33
CA HIS A 40 5.45 1.24 7.08
C HIS A 40 3.96 1.62 7.16
N GLY A 41 3.06 0.73 6.70
CA GLY A 41 1.63 0.89 6.89
C GLY A 41 0.93 1.85 5.92
N SER A 42 1.68 2.45 4.98
CA SER A 42 1.17 3.25 3.87
C SER A 42 1.98 3.01 2.58
N PRO A 43 1.47 3.40 1.39
CA PRO A 43 2.15 3.17 0.12
C PRO A 43 3.52 3.84 0.09
N MET A 44 4.52 3.15 -0.45
CA MET A 44 5.91 3.60 -0.47
C MET A 44 6.45 3.65 -1.90
N HIS A 45 7.36 4.59 -2.17
CA HIS A 45 8.03 4.62 -3.46
C HIS A 45 9.04 3.47 -3.56
N PHE A 46 9.21 2.85 -4.73
CA PHE A 46 10.11 1.68 -4.88
C PHE A 46 11.56 1.94 -4.43
N ARG A 47 12.03 3.20 -4.52
CA ARG A 47 13.35 3.62 -4.01
C ARG A 47 13.41 3.56 -2.48
N GLU A 48 12.35 4.01 -1.83
CA GLU A 48 12.21 3.98 -0.37
C GLU A 48 12.05 2.54 0.13
N VAL A 49 11.35 1.69 -0.63
CA VAL A 49 11.27 0.25 -0.32
C VAL A 49 12.65 -0.39 -0.36
N ALA A 50 13.46 -0.11 -1.39
CA ALA A 50 14.83 -0.62 -1.47
C ALA A 50 15.69 -0.10 -0.30
N ALA A 51 15.59 1.17 0.06
CA ALA A 51 16.30 1.74 1.21
C ALA A 51 15.85 1.09 2.53
N ALA A 52 14.55 0.93 2.75
CA ALA A 52 13.99 0.31 3.95
C ALA A 52 14.40 -1.16 4.08
N ILE A 53 14.53 -1.90 2.97
CA ILE A 53 15.04 -3.28 3.01
C ILE A 53 16.49 -3.31 3.49
N ASN A 54 17.33 -2.40 2.98
CA ASN A 54 18.73 -2.30 3.40
C ASN A 54 18.83 -1.93 4.89
N GLU A 55 18.02 -0.99 5.37
CA GLU A 55 18.03 -0.53 6.76
C GLU A 55 17.50 -1.59 7.74
N LEU A 56 16.37 -2.22 7.43
CA LEU A 56 15.70 -3.16 8.33
C LEU A 56 16.36 -4.54 8.37
N PHE A 57 16.93 -4.98 7.25
CA PHE A 57 17.40 -6.37 7.09
C PHE A 57 18.88 -6.48 6.79
N GLY A 58 19.60 -5.37 6.59
CA GLY A 58 21.00 -5.37 6.18
C GLY A 58 21.22 -6.04 4.81
N HIS A 59 20.17 -6.17 4.00
CA HIS A 59 20.20 -6.91 2.75
C HIS A 59 20.27 -5.96 1.56
N GLY A 60 21.37 -6.05 0.79
CA GLY A 60 21.70 -5.23 -0.37
C GLY A 60 20.60 -5.21 -1.45
N ALA A 61 19.61 -4.33 -1.31
CA ALA A 61 18.50 -4.21 -2.25
C ALA A 61 18.84 -3.20 -3.35
N HIS A 62 19.05 -3.69 -4.57
CA HIS A 62 19.17 -2.82 -5.74
C HIS A 62 17.81 -2.23 -6.13
N ILE A 63 17.78 -0.93 -6.44
CA ILE A 63 16.55 -0.20 -6.77
C ILE A 63 15.84 -0.83 -7.99
N ALA A 64 16.58 -1.10 -9.07
CA ALA A 64 16.02 -1.65 -10.30
C ALA A 64 15.46 -3.07 -10.10
N THR A 65 16.21 -3.92 -9.39
CA THR A 65 15.76 -5.28 -9.05
C THR A 65 14.53 -5.23 -8.16
N THR A 66 14.53 -4.39 -7.13
CA THR A 66 13.37 -4.22 -6.23
C THR A 66 12.13 -3.80 -7.00
N HIS A 67 12.26 -2.82 -7.91
CA HIS A 67 11.15 -2.39 -8.75
C HIS A 67 10.59 -3.52 -9.62
N ASN A 68 11.45 -4.28 -10.31
CA ASN A 68 11.02 -5.41 -11.14
C ASN A 68 10.34 -6.51 -10.32
N GLU A 69 10.84 -6.77 -9.11
CA GLU A 69 10.29 -7.80 -8.24
C GLU A 69 8.97 -7.36 -7.58
N LEU A 70 8.76 -6.05 -7.37
CA LEU A 70 7.47 -5.48 -6.98
C LEU A 70 6.42 -5.61 -8.09
N ILE A 71 6.79 -5.38 -9.36
CA ILE A 71 5.87 -5.52 -10.51
C ILE A 71 5.41 -6.97 -10.70
N LYS A 72 6.32 -7.93 -10.52
CA LYS A 72 6.04 -9.36 -10.75
C LYS A 72 5.20 -9.99 -9.64
N ASP A 73 5.08 -9.35 -8.48
CA ASP A 73 4.45 -9.94 -7.31
C ASP A 73 3.01 -9.41 -7.14
N PRO A 74 1.99 -10.28 -7.19
CA PRO A 74 0.58 -9.87 -7.13
C PRO A 74 0.17 -9.29 -5.77
N ARG A 75 1.02 -9.37 -4.74
CA ARG A 75 0.79 -8.75 -3.43
C ARG A 75 0.97 -7.23 -3.46
N PHE A 76 1.57 -6.68 -4.50
CA PHE A 76 1.77 -5.24 -4.66
C PHE A 76 0.93 -4.68 -5.78
N VAL A 77 0.44 -3.47 -5.57
CA VAL A 77 -0.31 -2.69 -6.56
C VAL A 77 0.38 -1.35 -6.74
N LEU A 78 0.59 -0.95 -8.00
CA LEU A 78 1.08 0.37 -8.35
C LEU A 78 -0.07 1.37 -8.22
N VAL A 79 0.07 2.34 -7.31
CA VAL A 79 -0.99 3.32 -6.98
C VAL A 79 -0.66 4.73 -7.48
N GLY A 80 0.53 4.96 -8.03
CA GLY A 80 0.96 6.27 -8.53
C GLY A 80 2.32 6.23 -9.24
N ARG A 81 3.02 7.37 -9.31
CA ARG A 81 4.35 7.53 -9.93
C ARG A 81 5.44 6.75 -9.17
N GLY A 82 5.44 5.43 -9.27
CA GLY A 82 6.36 4.54 -8.57
C GLY A 82 5.99 4.22 -7.11
N LEU A 83 4.79 4.59 -6.67
CA LEU A 83 4.24 4.24 -5.36
C LEU A 83 3.61 2.85 -5.40
N TYR A 84 4.05 1.98 -4.50
CA TYR A 84 3.53 0.63 -4.34
C TYR A 84 2.79 0.49 -3.01
N ALA A 85 1.62 -0.13 -3.07
CA ALA A 85 0.80 -0.48 -1.92
C ALA A 85 0.58 -2.00 -1.86
N LEU A 86 0.18 -2.51 -0.71
CA LEU A 86 -0.20 -3.92 -0.59
C LEU A 86 -1.64 -4.14 -1.05
N THR A 87 -1.86 -5.23 -1.80
CA THR A 87 -3.20 -5.64 -2.27
C THR A 87 -4.15 -5.88 -1.09
N GLU A 88 -3.63 -6.39 0.04
CA GLU A 88 -4.42 -6.68 1.25
C GLU A 88 -5.01 -5.43 1.92
N TRP A 89 -4.45 -4.25 1.67
CA TRP A 89 -4.99 -2.99 2.19
C TRP A 89 -6.20 -2.49 1.39
N GLY A 90 -6.67 -3.27 0.40
CA GLY A 90 -7.83 -2.92 -0.41
C GLY A 90 -7.53 -1.92 -1.51
N TYR A 91 -6.25 -1.65 -1.83
CA TYR A 91 -5.84 -0.90 -3.01
C TYR A 91 -6.09 -1.75 -4.27
N THR A 92 -7.35 -1.90 -4.64
CA THR A 92 -7.70 -2.28 -6.00
C THR A 92 -7.74 -0.99 -6.80
N SER A 93 -6.85 -0.86 -7.79
CA SER A 93 -6.74 0.32 -8.68
C SER A 93 -8.10 0.84 -9.18
N GLY A 94 -9.07 -0.05 -9.42
CA GLY A 94 -10.44 0.32 -9.82
C GLY A 94 -11.31 0.73 -8.64
N VAL A 95 -11.55 -0.17 -7.67
CA VAL A 95 -12.72 -0.04 -6.80
C VAL A 95 -12.71 1.20 -5.88
N VAL A 96 -11.57 1.62 -5.34
CA VAL A 96 -11.53 2.85 -4.51
C VAL A 96 -11.74 4.09 -5.37
N LYS A 97 -11.22 4.09 -6.60
CA LYS A 97 -11.39 5.19 -7.55
C LYS A 97 -12.82 5.26 -8.05
N ASP A 98 -13.45 4.11 -8.29
CA ASP A 98 -14.85 4.03 -8.72
C ASP A 98 -15.78 4.57 -7.63
N VAL A 99 -15.57 4.17 -6.36
CA VAL A 99 -16.34 4.69 -5.22
C VAL A 99 -16.12 6.21 -5.05
N LEU A 100 -14.88 6.67 -5.14
CA LEU A 100 -14.58 8.11 -5.10
C LEU A 100 -15.26 8.87 -6.24
N ARG A 101 -15.32 8.29 -7.44
CA ARG A 101 -16.01 8.88 -8.58
C ARG A 101 -17.50 8.94 -8.36
N GLU A 102 -18.10 7.88 -7.84
CA GLU A 102 -19.53 7.81 -7.55
C GLU A 102 -19.93 8.84 -6.48
N ILE A 103 -19.18 8.93 -5.38
CA ILE A 103 -19.42 9.91 -4.32
C ILE A 103 -19.33 11.36 -4.85
N ILE A 104 -18.26 11.71 -5.56
CA ILE A 104 -18.10 13.07 -6.10
C ILE A 104 -19.13 13.35 -7.21
N SER A 105 -19.54 12.33 -7.98
CA SER A 105 -20.58 12.47 -9.00
C SER A 105 -21.97 12.68 -8.41
N GLN A 106 -22.28 12.10 -7.24
CA GLN A 106 -23.58 12.24 -6.59
C GLN A 106 -23.68 13.53 -5.75
N ASP A 107 -22.65 13.85 -4.97
CA ASP A 107 -22.66 14.97 -4.03
C ASP A 107 -22.05 16.27 -4.62
N GLY A 108 -21.33 16.18 -5.73
CA GLY A 108 -20.59 17.29 -6.32
C GLY A 108 -19.23 17.53 -5.64
N PRO A 109 -18.67 18.74 -5.76
CA PRO A 109 -17.33 19.04 -5.25
C PRO A 109 -17.26 18.98 -3.72
N LEU A 110 -16.54 18.01 -3.17
CA LEU A 110 -16.46 17.76 -1.73
C LEU A 110 -15.08 18.10 -1.15
N SER A 111 -15.03 18.48 0.13
CA SER A 111 -13.77 18.64 0.85
C SER A 111 -13.09 17.30 1.14
N ARG A 112 -11.79 17.35 1.44
CA ARG A 112 -11.01 16.16 1.82
C ARG A 112 -11.63 15.41 3.00
N GLU A 113 -12.09 16.12 4.03
CA GLU A 113 -12.67 15.50 5.21
C GLU A 113 -14.02 14.82 4.89
N GLU A 114 -14.86 15.45 4.09
CA GLU A 114 -16.16 14.89 3.69
C GLU A 114 -16.00 13.63 2.83
N ILE A 115 -15.03 13.63 1.92
CA ILE A 115 -14.72 12.46 1.10
C ILE A 115 -14.25 11.30 1.99
N ILE A 116 -13.38 11.56 2.97
CA ILE A 116 -12.91 10.53 3.89
C ILE A 116 -14.09 9.94 4.68
N ASP A 117 -14.97 10.78 5.22
CA ASP A 117 -16.12 10.32 6.00
C ASP A 117 -17.10 9.48 5.16
N LYS A 118 -17.41 9.93 3.93
CA LYS A 118 -18.31 9.20 3.01
C LYS A 118 -17.71 7.88 2.55
N VAL A 119 -16.44 7.86 2.13
CA VAL A 119 -15.80 6.62 1.70
C VAL A 119 -15.70 5.62 2.85
N ARG A 120 -15.45 6.07 4.09
CA ARG A 120 -15.43 5.20 5.28
C ARG A 120 -16.79 4.58 5.60
N LYS A 121 -17.88 5.28 5.28
CA LYS A 121 -19.26 4.78 5.44
C LYS A 121 -19.59 3.69 4.43
N GLU A 122 -19.12 3.81 3.19
CA GLU A 122 -19.37 2.80 2.16
C GLU A 122 -18.40 1.61 2.24
N ARG A 123 -17.14 1.86 2.62
CA ARG A 123 -16.12 0.82 2.67
C ARG A 123 -15.11 1.04 3.78
N TYR A 124 -14.71 -0.05 4.43
CA TYR A 124 -13.60 -0.01 5.38
C TYR A 124 -12.26 0.10 4.63
N VAL A 125 -11.80 1.34 4.44
CA VAL A 125 -10.49 1.69 3.89
C VAL A 125 -9.79 2.70 4.79
N LYS A 126 -8.45 2.68 4.80
CA LYS A 126 -7.64 3.62 5.58
C LYS A 126 -7.63 5.00 4.91
N ASP A 127 -7.60 6.05 5.72
CA ASP A 127 -7.59 7.44 5.26
C ASP A 127 -6.42 7.70 4.27
N ASN A 128 -5.24 7.15 4.55
CA ASN A 128 -4.08 7.23 3.67
C ASN A 128 -4.33 6.65 2.26
N THR A 129 -5.16 5.61 2.17
CA THR A 129 -5.57 5.00 0.89
C THR A 129 -6.40 5.96 0.06
N ILE A 130 -7.32 6.67 0.71
CA ILE A 130 -8.19 7.66 0.07
C ILE A 130 -7.34 8.83 -0.43
N LEU A 131 -6.44 9.34 0.41
CA LEU A 131 -5.58 10.48 0.09
C LEU A 131 -4.67 10.22 -1.12
N VAL A 132 -4.06 9.04 -1.20
CA VAL A 132 -3.19 8.69 -2.34
C VAL A 132 -3.99 8.58 -3.64
N ASN A 133 -5.22 8.06 -3.59
CA ASN A 133 -6.07 7.99 -4.79
C ASN A 133 -6.59 9.36 -5.21
N LEU A 134 -6.88 10.26 -4.26
CA LEU A 134 -7.28 11.65 -4.55
C LEU A 134 -6.16 12.49 -5.18
N GLN A 135 -4.89 12.07 -5.06
CA GLN A 135 -3.76 12.71 -5.73
C GLN A 135 -3.65 12.35 -7.22
N ASP A 136 -4.48 11.42 -7.72
CA ASP A 136 -4.51 11.06 -9.14
C ASP A 136 -5.15 12.19 -9.96
N THR A 137 -4.30 13.03 -10.54
CA THR A 137 -4.69 14.20 -11.35
C THR A 137 -5.43 13.84 -12.64
N ASN A 138 -5.41 12.57 -13.05
CA ASN A 138 -6.13 12.12 -14.25
C ASN A 138 -7.62 11.92 -13.97
N LEU A 139 -8.01 11.71 -12.71
CA LEU A 139 -9.40 11.39 -12.34
C LEU A 139 -10.00 12.44 -11.41
N PHE A 140 -9.18 13.11 -10.62
CA PHE A 140 -9.62 14.10 -9.64
C PHE A 140 -8.87 15.41 -9.82
N LYS A 141 -9.60 16.52 -9.75
CA LYS A 141 -9.07 17.88 -9.81
C LYS A 141 -9.38 18.61 -8.51
N ARG A 142 -8.35 19.20 -7.91
CA ARG A 142 -8.51 20.05 -6.72
C ARG A 142 -8.84 21.47 -7.15
N LEU A 143 -9.93 22.02 -6.62
CA LEU A 143 -10.39 23.39 -6.86
C LEU A 143 -9.71 24.37 -5.90
N ALA A 144 -9.76 25.66 -6.23
CA ALA A 144 -9.13 26.73 -5.46
C ALA A 144 -9.71 26.88 -4.03
N ASN A 145 -10.96 26.47 -3.82
CA ASN A 145 -11.63 26.43 -2.52
C ASN A 145 -11.22 25.21 -1.65
N GLY A 146 -10.32 24.34 -2.13
CA GLY A 146 -9.86 23.17 -1.41
C GLY A 146 -10.74 21.92 -1.55
N THR A 147 -11.81 21.96 -2.36
CA THR A 147 -12.63 20.79 -2.69
C THR A 147 -12.08 20.01 -3.89
N TYR A 148 -12.51 18.76 -4.04
CA TYR A 148 -12.16 17.90 -5.16
C TYR A 148 -13.37 17.71 -6.07
N THR A 149 -13.14 17.78 -7.37
CA THR A 149 -14.12 17.47 -8.43
C THR A 149 -13.54 16.39 -9.35
N LEU A 150 -14.38 15.78 -10.17
CA LEU A 150 -13.93 14.91 -11.25
C LEU A 150 -13.10 15.70 -12.27
N ALA A 151 -11.97 15.14 -12.69
CA ALA A 151 -11.25 15.61 -13.87
C ALA A 151 -12.03 15.17 -15.12
N GLU A 152 -12.24 16.10 -16.04
CA GLU A 152 -12.89 15.86 -17.34
C GLU A 152 -11.93 15.15 -18.31
#